data_AF-A0A0A1WBV4-F1
#
_entry.id   AF-A0A0A1WBV4-F1
#
_cell.length_a   1.000
_cell.length_b   1.000
_cell.length_c   1.000
_cell.angle_alpha   90.00
_cell.angle_beta   90.00
_cell.angle_gamma   90.00
#
_symmetry.space_group_name_H-M   'P 1'
#
loop_
_entity.id
_entity.type
_entity.pdbx_description
1 polymer ?
#
loop_
_entity_poly.entity_id
_entity_poly.type
_entity_poly.pdbx_seq_one_letter_code
_entity_poly.pdbx_strand_id
1 'polypeptide(L)'
;MSLLSDTNYSPQRVYALLRLLGAQDGQLGFDSIRTWLKPTLRGVEQKGSEENINIRQLLGATASLGLIESPSQNQYKLTVPVPATIEAFADAVHDRLVALDVDHADSIVLEAYAAMVVLTEAEQGTSWLDLNAKDRAAKINKAVRAADADDEDEEKKRFNATKSSPWKRWMIFLGLGVSMPRSDFYPYPAQRLEREVARLRSEQSLPKTLEIEAFIGGIAERMPYLDGGRLFLASVERVRLPPLGRRVSRVLSGTLRDLHDDKRLVLDAIGDAKETYALTQEPHPVRNIKAVTLEGQANNV
;
A
#
# COMPACT_ATOMS: atom_id res chain seq x y z
N MET A 1 18.32 -6.71 -4.04
CA MET A 1 17.27 -7.31 -3.18
C MET A 1 16.02 -6.45 -3.32
N SER A 2 14.84 -7.06 -3.34
CA SER A 2 13.55 -6.37 -3.34
C SER A 2 12.95 -6.41 -1.95
N LEU A 3 12.12 -5.43 -1.63
CA LEU A 3 11.27 -5.38 -0.45
C LEU A 3 10.59 -6.75 -0.23
N LEU A 4 9.94 -7.32 -1.23
CA LEU A 4 9.17 -8.56 -1.05
C LEU A 4 10.01 -9.85 -1.07
N SER A 5 11.31 -9.77 -1.37
CA SER A 5 12.19 -10.96 -1.43
C SER A 5 12.43 -11.59 -0.06
N ASP A 6 12.30 -10.82 1.01
CA ASP A 6 12.66 -11.25 2.35
C ASP A 6 11.45 -11.41 3.27
N THR A 7 11.42 -12.50 4.03
CA THR A 7 10.22 -12.92 4.79
C THR A 7 10.22 -12.44 6.23
N ASN A 8 11.39 -12.15 6.81
CA ASN A 8 11.58 -11.97 8.26
C ASN A 8 11.89 -10.53 8.70
N TYR A 9 11.25 -9.54 8.09
CA TYR A 9 11.30 -8.16 8.57
C TYR A 9 9.89 -7.53 8.60
N SER A 10 9.67 -6.48 9.39
CA SER A 10 8.40 -5.75 9.41
C SER A 10 8.64 -4.27 9.17
N PRO A 11 7.64 -3.51 8.71
CA PRO A 11 7.76 -2.05 8.59
C PRO A 11 8.19 -1.39 9.91
N GLN A 12 7.72 -1.88 11.04
CA GLN A 12 8.12 -1.42 12.37
C GLN A 12 9.61 -1.67 12.63
N ARG A 13 10.16 -2.82 12.20
CA ARG A 13 11.60 -3.11 12.31
C ARG A 13 12.44 -2.22 11.41
N VAL A 14 11.96 -1.90 10.20
CA VAL A 14 12.61 -0.93 9.32
C VAL A 14 12.63 0.44 9.99
N TYR A 15 11.50 0.90 10.52
CA TYR A 15 11.43 2.16 11.25
C TYR A 15 12.36 2.19 12.47
N ALA A 16 12.39 1.11 13.26
CA ALA A 16 13.27 0.98 14.41
C ALA A 16 14.76 1.05 14.02
N LEU A 17 15.14 0.44 12.89
CA LEU A 17 16.50 0.57 12.34
C LEU A 17 16.82 2.02 11.96
N LEU A 18 15.90 2.74 11.30
CA LEU A 18 16.14 4.15 10.95
C LEU A 18 16.31 5.01 12.22
N ARG A 19 15.47 4.80 13.23
CA ARG A 19 15.57 5.51 14.52
C ARG A 19 16.88 5.19 15.24
N LEU A 20 17.32 3.94 15.21
CA LEU A 20 18.63 3.54 15.74
C LEU A 20 19.77 4.25 15.02
N LEU A 21 19.78 4.23 13.68
CA LEU A 21 20.80 4.93 12.91
C LEU A 21 20.78 6.43 13.18
N GLY A 22 19.60 7.05 13.21
CA GLY A 22 19.45 8.48 13.51
C GLY A 22 19.94 8.86 14.91
N ALA A 23 19.82 7.96 15.90
CA ALA A 23 20.36 8.15 17.24
C ALA A 23 21.87 7.89 17.34
N GLN A 24 22.51 7.40 16.27
CA GLN A 24 23.94 7.10 16.17
C GLN A 24 24.56 7.92 15.03
N ASP A 25 24.25 9.22 14.98
CA ASP A 25 24.78 10.18 13.99
C ASP A 25 24.54 9.78 12.52
N GLY A 26 23.51 8.96 12.27
CA GLY A 26 23.11 8.50 10.95
C GLY A 26 23.91 7.34 10.38
N GLN A 27 24.81 6.72 11.17
CA GLN A 27 25.66 5.63 10.67
C GLN A 27 25.97 4.59 11.74
N LEU A 28 25.92 3.30 11.38
CA LEU A 28 26.25 2.23 12.32
C LEU A 28 26.79 0.98 11.62
N GLY A 29 27.66 0.23 12.32
CA GLY A 29 28.18 -1.06 11.85
C GLY A 29 27.20 -2.21 12.08
N PHE A 30 27.32 -3.28 11.27
CA PHE A 30 26.46 -4.47 11.34
C PHE A 30 26.38 -5.08 12.74
N ASP A 31 27.50 -5.27 13.42
CA ASP A 31 27.53 -5.88 14.76
C ASP A 31 26.81 -5.05 15.82
N SER A 32 26.93 -3.73 15.73
CA SER A 32 26.19 -2.81 16.60
C SER A 32 24.70 -2.84 16.30
N ILE A 33 24.32 -2.78 15.01
CA ILE A 33 22.91 -2.92 14.59
C ILE A 33 22.31 -4.22 15.13
N ARG A 34 23.03 -5.33 14.99
CA ARG A 34 22.64 -6.63 15.51
C ARG A 34 22.42 -6.61 17.01
N THR A 35 23.37 -6.06 17.75
CA THR A 35 23.30 -5.96 19.22
C THR A 35 22.07 -5.18 19.68
N TRP A 36 21.78 -4.04 19.05
CA TRP A 36 20.67 -3.16 19.41
C TRP A 36 19.29 -3.68 19.00
N LEU A 37 19.19 -4.30 17.81
CA LEU A 37 17.90 -4.78 17.28
C LEU A 37 17.58 -6.23 17.70
N LYS A 38 18.39 -6.80 18.59
CA LYS A 38 18.15 -8.10 19.19
C LYS A 38 16.94 -8.02 20.13
N PRO A 39 15.86 -8.78 19.89
CA PRO A 39 14.84 -8.97 20.90
C PRO A 39 15.47 -9.72 22.08
N THR A 40 15.51 -9.12 23.27
CA THR A 40 15.89 -9.84 24.50
C THR A 40 14.71 -10.72 24.94
N LEU A 41 14.42 -11.77 24.17
CA LEU A 41 13.47 -12.79 24.59
C LEU A 41 14.15 -13.64 25.66
N ARG A 42 13.75 -13.43 26.91
CA ARG A 42 14.17 -14.30 28.02
C ARG A 42 13.81 -15.75 27.68
N GLY A 43 14.80 -16.61 27.52
CA GLY A 43 14.64 -18.06 27.44
C GLY A 43 14.62 -18.70 26.05
N VAL A 44 14.84 -17.97 24.97
CA VAL A 44 14.99 -18.55 23.61
C VAL A 44 16.30 -18.09 22.99
N GLU A 45 17.33 -18.93 23.06
CA GLU A 45 18.54 -18.74 22.26
C GLU A 45 18.20 -19.03 20.79
N GLN A 46 17.97 -17.98 20.00
CA GLN A 46 18.00 -18.13 18.54
C GLN A 46 19.44 -18.49 18.13
N LYS A 47 19.59 -19.56 17.34
CA LYS A 47 20.88 -19.94 16.77
C LYS A 47 21.41 -18.79 15.90
N GLY A 48 22.62 -18.32 16.16
CA GLY A 48 23.17 -17.08 15.58
C GLY A 48 23.26 -17.01 14.04
N SER A 49 23.09 -18.13 13.31
CA SER A 49 23.08 -18.13 11.84
C SER A 49 21.77 -17.59 11.24
N GLU A 50 20.61 -17.96 11.79
CA GLU A 50 19.30 -17.50 11.30
C GLU A 50 19.06 -16.02 11.65
N GLU A 51 19.58 -15.57 12.79
CA GLU A 51 19.48 -14.18 13.23
C GLU A 51 20.25 -13.23 12.30
N ASN A 52 21.48 -13.61 11.93
CA ASN A 52 22.27 -12.83 10.99
C ASN A 52 21.57 -12.71 9.63
N ILE A 53 20.88 -13.77 9.19
CA ILE A 53 20.06 -13.74 7.98
C ILE A 53 18.93 -12.72 8.16
N ASN A 54 18.16 -12.77 9.25
CA ASN A 54 17.04 -11.85 9.49
C ASN A 54 17.46 -10.37 9.52
N ILE A 55 18.61 -10.05 10.13
CA ILE A 55 19.13 -8.67 10.15
C ILE A 55 19.62 -8.25 8.76
N ARG A 56 20.31 -9.14 8.03
CA ARG A 56 20.71 -8.85 6.65
C ARG A 56 19.53 -8.63 5.73
N GLN A 57 18.44 -9.40 5.92
CA GLN A 57 17.17 -9.22 5.23
C GLN A 57 16.53 -7.87 5.56
N LEU A 58 16.51 -7.48 6.85
CA LEU A 58 16.04 -6.15 7.27
C LEU A 58 16.85 -5.04 6.59
N LEU A 59 18.17 -5.15 6.56
CA LEU A 59 19.06 -4.19 5.91
C LEU A 59 18.85 -4.16 4.39
N GLY A 60 18.66 -5.33 3.77
CA GLY A 60 18.36 -5.47 2.34
C GLY A 60 17.05 -4.77 1.95
N ALA A 61 15.98 -5.00 2.71
CA ALA A 61 14.68 -4.34 2.52
C ALA A 61 14.75 -2.82 2.76
N THR A 62 15.50 -2.39 3.77
CA THR A 62 15.68 -0.95 4.07
C THR A 62 16.48 -0.26 2.95
N ALA A 63 17.48 -0.94 2.41
CA ALA A 63 18.28 -0.47 1.28
C ALA A 63 17.51 -0.50 -0.05
N SER A 64 16.60 -1.45 -0.26
CA SER A 64 15.77 -1.49 -1.48
C SER A 64 14.77 -0.33 -1.54
N LEU A 65 14.27 0.09 -0.38
CA LEU A 65 13.55 1.34 -0.19
C LEU A 65 14.46 2.57 -0.28
N GLY A 66 15.76 2.41 -0.51
CA GLY A 66 16.78 3.46 -0.60
C GLY A 66 16.81 4.40 0.60
N LEU A 67 16.49 3.89 1.79
CA LEU A 67 16.50 4.62 3.06
C LEU A 67 17.87 4.58 3.74
N ILE A 68 18.68 3.60 3.35
CA ILE A 68 20.08 3.43 3.78
C ILE A 68 20.95 3.05 2.58
N GLU A 69 22.25 3.30 2.71
CA GLU A 69 23.31 2.84 1.83
C GLU A 69 24.40 2.11 2.62
N SER A 70 25.26 1.35 1.94
CA SER A 70 26.41 0.66 2.54
C SER A 70 27.72 1.25 1.99
N PRO A 71 28.24 2.34 2.58
CA PRO A 71 29.43 3.01 2.04
C PRO A 71 30.70 2.15 2.12
N SER A 72 30.74 1.21 3.07
CA SER A 72 31.81 0.22 3.21
C SER A 72 31.22 -1.11 3.68
N GLN A 73 32.03 -2.17 3.67
CA GLN A 73 31.59 -3.49 4.10
C GLN A 73 31.11 -3.45 5.55
N ASN A 74 29.88 -3.94 5.80
CA ASN A 74 29.24 -3.99 7.11
C ASN A 74 29.03 -2.62 7.79
N GLN A 75 29.06 -1.52 7.05
CA GLN A 75 28.72 -0.20 7.56
C GLN A 75 27.50 0.33 6.82
N TYR A 76 26.52 0.85 7.55
CA TYR A 76 25.26 1.33 6.99
C TYR A 76 25.01 2.78 7.38
N LYS A 77 24.55 3.58 6.43
CA LYS A 77 24.35 5.03 6.59
C LYS A 77 22.96 5.42 6.10
N LEU A 78 22.30 6.34 6.80
CA LEU A 78 21.05 6.95 6.33
C LEU A 78 21.28 7.77 5.06
N THR A 79 20.37 7.60 4.10
CA THR A 79 20.32 8.42 2.88
C THR A 79 19.26 9.51 2.95
N VAL A 80 18.34 9.41 3.92
CA VAL A 80 17.22 10.32 4.12
C VAL A 80 17.07 10.68 5.59
N PRO A 81 16.47 11.84 5.92
CA PRO A 81 16.09 12.16 7.29
C PRO A 81 15.13 11.11 7.86
N VAL A 82 15.29 10.80 9.15
CA VAL A 82 14.41 9.84 9.81
C VAL A 82 13.04 10.47 10.08
N PRO A 83 11.92 9.86 9.62
CA PRO A 83 10.60 10.40 9.90
C PRO A 83 10.31 10.49 11.40
N ALA A 84 9.71 11.61 11.82
CA ALA A 84 9.48 11.91 13.23
C ALA A 84 8.54 10.91 13.91
N THR A 85 7.53 10.42 13.18
CA THR A 85 6.54 9.43 13.65
C THR A 85 6.48 8.22 12.71
N ILE A 86 5.81 7.16 13.17
CA ILE A 86 5.62 5.95 12.36
C ILE A 86 4.63 6.19 11.21
N GLU A 87 3.66 7.09 11.39
CA GLU A 87 2.73 7.52 10.35
C GLU A 87 3.47 8.30 9.26
N ALA A 88 4.34 9.23 9.63
CA ALA A 88 5.19 9.96 8.69
C ALA A 88 6.16 9.00 7.94
N PHE A 89 6.55 7.89 8.56
CA PHE A 89 7.32 6.85 7.89
C PHE A 89 6.47 6.06 6.88
N ALA A 90 5.25 5.65 7.23
CA ALA A 90 4.33 5.01 6.28
C ALA A 90 4.03 5.88 5.06
N ASP A 91 3.95 7.18 5.29
CA ASP A 91 3.78 8.20 4.27
C ASP A 91 5.01 8.32 3.37
N ALA A 92 6.20 8.49 3.93
CA ALA A 92 7.44 8.56 3.17
C ALA A 92 7.69 7.30 2.32
N VAL A 93 7.35 6.12 2.84
CA VAL A 93 7.46 4.87 2.08
C VAL A 93 6.46 4.84 0.93
N HIS A 94 5.20 5.24 1.16
CA HIS A 94 4.19 5.27 0.10
C HIS A 94 4.56 6.27 -1.01
N ASP A 95 4.97 7.49 -0.66
CA ASP A 95 5.45 8.48 -1.62
C ASP A 95 6.57 7.92 -2.50
N ARG A 96 7.51 7.21 -1.87
CA ARG A 96 8.60 6.56 -2.60
C ARG A 96 8.11 5.46 -3.53
N LEU A 97 7.23 4.58 -3.06
CA LEU A 97 6.66 3.50 -3.87
C LEU A 97 5.83 4.04 -5.06
N VAL A 98 5.11 5.14 -4.86
CA VAL A 98 4.36 5.83 -5.93
C VAL A 98 5.29 6.42 -6.98
N ALA A 99 6.43 6.96 -6.57
CA ALA A 99 7.43 7.56 -7.45
C ALA A 99 8.33 6.55 -8.18
N LEU A 100 8.22 5.24 -7.87
CA LEU A 100 9.04 4.23 -8.53
C LEU A 100 8.70 4.10 -10.02
N ASP A 101 9.75 3.90 -10.81
CA ASP A 101 9.64 3.43 -12.18
C ASP A 101 9.03 2.03 -12.22
N VAL A 102 8.32 1.74 -13.30
CA VAL A 102 7.64 0.46 -13.48
C VAL A 102 8.64 -0.71 -13.44
N ASP A 103 9.88 -0.50 -13.88
CA ASP A 103 10.96 -1.50 -13.90
C ASP A 103 11.67 -1.71 -12.57
N HIS A 104 11.41 -0.86 -11.58
CA HIS A 104 11.95 -1.07 -10.26
C HIS A 104 11.38 -2.35 -9.65
N ALA A 105 12.22 -3.15 -8.99
CA ALA A 105 11.78 -4.43 -8.41
C ALA A 105 10.63 -4.25 -7.40
N ASP A 106 10.66 -3.17 -6.63
CA ASP A 106 9.64 -2.85 -5.61
C ASP A 106 8.37 -2.21 -6.17
N SER A 107 8.30 -1.89 -7.48
CA SER A 107 7.06 -1.39 -8.09
C SER A 107 5.92 -2.39 -7.99
N ILE A 108 6.25 -3.68 -7.90
CA ILE A 108 5.30 -4.79 -7.71
C ILE A 108 4.43 -4.62 -6.45
N VAL A 109 4.90 -3.88 -5.45
CA VAL A 109 4.21 -3.72 -4.16
C VAL A 109 2.84 -3.05 -4.36
N LEU A 110 2.80 -1.92 -5.07
CA LEU A 110 1.56 -1.21 -5.38
C LEU A 110 0.85 -1.78 -6.62
N GLU A 111 1.60 -2.37 -7.55
CA GLU A 111 1.02 -3.04 -8.72
C GLU A 111 0.16 -4.26 -8.31
N ALA A 112 0.64 -5.07 -7.36
CA ALA A 112 -0.13 -6.19 -6.80
C ALA A 112 -1.39 -5.72 -6.05
N TYR A 113 -1.35 -4.55 -5.43
CA TYR A 113 -2.54 -3.94 -4.81
C TYR A 113 -3.53 -3.46 -5.86
N ALA A 114 -3.08 -2.77 -6.91
CA ALA A 114 -3.93 -2.38 -8.04
C ALA A 114 -4.62 -3.60 -8.68
N ALA A 115 -3.86 -4.67 -8.91
CA ALA A 115 -4.38 -5.95 -9.38
C ALA A 115 -5.45 -6.51 -8.45
N MET A 116 -5.27 -6.47 -7.13
CA MET A 116 -6.26 -6.92 -6.16
C MET A 116 -7.56 -6.09 -6.21
N VAL A 117 -7.47 -4.77 -6.37
CA VAL A 117 -8.64 -3.88 -6.51
C VAL A 117 -9.41 -4.24 -7.78
N VAL A 118 -8.71 -4.37 -8.92
CA VAL A 118 -9.32 -4.75 -10.20
C VAL A 118 -9.95 -6.14 -10.16
N LEU A 119 -9.27 -7.13 -9.57
CA LEU A 119 -9.80 -8.48 -9.43
C LEU A 119 -11.05 -8.50 -8.54
N THR A 120 -11.10 -7.70 -7.48
CA THR A 120 -12.29 -7.57 -6.63
C THR A 120 -13.49 -7.00 -7.41
N GLU A 121 -13.25 -6.10 -8.36
CA GLU A 121 -14.30 -5.62 -9.25
C GLU A 121 -14.72 -6.69 -10.27
N ALA A 122 -13.75 -7.36 -10.92
CA ALA A 122 -13.99 -8.38 -11.93
C ALA A 122 -14.77 -9.58 -11.38
N GLU A 123 -14.45 -10.00 -10.15
CA GLU A 123 -15.12 -11.10 -9.44
C GLU A 123 -16.41 -10.66 -8.74
N GLN A 124 -16.78 -9.38 -8.88
CA GLN A 124 -17.96 -8.78 -8.26
C GLN A 124 -18.02 -8.91 -6.72
N GLY A 125 -16.87 -9.05 -6.07
CA GLY A 125 -16.77 -9.26 -4.63
C GLY A 125 -15.40 -9.76 -4.19
N THR A 126 -15.30 -10.11 -2.91
CA THR A 126 -14.04 -10.52 -2.26
C THR A 126 -13.94 -12.01 -1.97
N SER A 127 -14.88 -12.84 -2.44
CA SER A 127 -14.86 -14.30 -2.25
C SER A 127 -13.61 -14.96 -2.79
N TRP A 128 -12.98 -14.39 -3.83
CA TRP A 128 -11.72 -14.89 -4.36
C TRP A 128 -10.53 -14.73 -3.39
N LEU A 129 -10.66 -13.92 -2.33
CA LEU A 129 -9.64 -13.80 -1.29
C LEU A 129 -9.54 -15.07 -0.44
N ASP A 130 -10.61 -15.88 -0.39
CA ASP A 130 -10.68 -17.16 0.33
C ASP A 130 -9.89 -18.29 -0.37
N LEU A 131 -9.37 -18.03 -1.58
CA LEU A 131 -8.44 -18.94 -2.26
C LEU A 131 -7.19 -19.17 -1.40
N ASN A 132 -6.59 -20.35 -1.55
CA ASN A 132 -5.30 -20.63 -0.93
C ASN A 132 -4.21 -19.65 -1.44
N ALA A 133 -3.10 -19.57 -0.71
CA ALA A 133 -2.05 -18.59 -1.00
C ALA A 133 -1.45 -18.73 -2.41
N LYS A 134 -1.34 -19.95 -2.93
CA LYS A 134 -0.79 -20.22 -4.27
C LYS A 134 -1.72 -19.71 -5.36
N ASP A 135 -3.00 -20.07 -5.30
CA ASP A 135 -3.99 -19.69 -6.31
C ASP A 135 -4.25 -18.18 -6.29
N ARG A 136 -4.31 -17.58 -5.10
CA ARG A 136 -4.43 -16.13 -4.94
C ARG A 136 -3.23 -15.41 -5.54
N ALA A 137 -2.01 -15.88 -5.27
CA ALA A 137 -0.81 -15.28 -5.84
C ALA A 137 -0.75 -15.45 -7.37
N ALA A 138 -1.15 -16.60 -7.90
CA ALA A 138 -1.24 -16.82 -9.35
C ALA A 138 -2.24 -15.87 -10.01
N LYS A 139 -3.39 -15.62 -9.37
CA LYS A 139 -4.42 -14.69 -9.87
C LYS A 139 -3.89 -13.24 -9.89
N ILE A 140 -3.22 -12.81 -8.82
CA ILE A 140 -2.53 -11.51 -8.78
C ILE A 140 -1.45 -11.43 -9.85
N ASN A 141 -0.61 -12.46 -9.99
CA ASN A 141 0.50 -12.46 -10.95
C ASN A 141 0.02 -12.34 -12.41
N LYS A 142 -1.18 -12.86 -12.74
CA LYS A 142 -1.81 -12.69 -14.06
C LYS A 142 -2.34 -11.26 -14.31
N ALA A 143 -2.61 -10.52 -13.25
CA ALA A 143 -3.19 -9.17 -13.30
C ALA A 143 -2.14 -8.05 -13.15
N VAL A 144 -0.89 -8.42 -12.89
CA VAL A 144 0.28 -7.52 -12.93
C VAL A 144 1.06 -7.74 -14.23
N ARG A 145 2.00 -6.86 -14.52
CA ARG A 145 2.91 -6.99 -15.66
C ARG A 145 3.73 -8.27 -15.55
N ALA A 146 3.87 -8.97 -16.68
CA ALA A 146 4.72 -10.14 -16.78
C ALA A 146 6.18 -9.79 -16.38
N ALA A 147 6.89 -10.78 -15.84
CA ALA A 147 8.34 -10.71 -15.78
C ALA A 147 8.90 -10.98 -17.19
N ASP A 148 10.11 -10.52 -17.48
CA ASP A 148 10.86 -10.94 -18.69
C ASP A 148 11.35 -12.41 -18.61
N ALA A 149 10.91 -13.16 -17.59
CA ALA A 149 11.34 -14.52 -17.30
C ALA A 149 10.31 -15.55 -17.78
N ASP A 150 10.82 -16.72 -18.13
CA ASP A 150 10.03 -17.89 -18.52
C ASP A 150 8.99 -18.24 -17.44
N ASP A 151 7.73 -18.43 -17.83
CA ASP A 151 6.56 -18.57 -16.94
C ASP A 151 6.61 -19.83 -16.04
N GLU A 152 7.55 -20.74 -16.31
CA GLU A 152 7.75 -21.99 -15.57
C GLU A 152 8.43 -21.80 -14.20
N ASP A 153 9.19 -20.72 -14.00
CA ASP A 153 9.93 -20.49 -12.75
C ASP A 153 9.12 -19.63 -11.76
N GLU A 154 8.48 -20.28 -10.78
CA GLU A 154 7.66 -19.60 -9.75
C GLU A 154 8.45 -18.59 -8.91
N GLU A 155 9.77 -18.73 -8.78
CA GLU A 155 10.61 -17.79 -8.03
C GLU A 155 10.88 -16.50 -8.83
N LYS A 156 10.90 -16.60 -10.16
CA LYS A 156 11.09 -15.47 -11.08
C LYS A 156 9.82 -14.66 -11.32
N LYS A 157 8.65 -15.20 -10.95
CA LYS A 157 7.38 -14.45 -11.01
C LYS A 157 7.48 -13.18 -10.17
N ARG A 158 6.98 -12.05 -10.72
CA ARG A 158 7.00 -10.77 -10.02
C ARG A 158 6.26 -10.87 -8.69
N PHE A 159 5.13 -11.58 -8.66
CA PHE A 159 4.39 -11.92 -7.45
C PHE A 159 4.18 -13.43 -7.31
N ASN A 160 4.40 -13.98 -6.11
CA ASN A 160 4.22 -15.39 -5.81
C ASN A 160 3.75 -15.59 -4.36
N ALA A 161 3.51 -16.85 -3.97
CA ALA A 161 2.95 -17.17 -2.65
C ALA A 161 3.87 -16.72 -1.50
N THR A 162 5.19 -16.85 -1.64
CA THR A 162 6.16 -16.48 -0.60
C THR A 162 6.21 -14.96 -0.36
N LYS A 163 6.00 -14.17 -1.41
CA LYS A 163 5.87 -12.69 -1.34
C LYS A 163 4.56 -12.22 -0.70
N SER A 164 3.54 -13.07 -0.60
CA SER A 164 2.19 -12.65 -0.14
C SER A 164 2.17 -12.16 1.30
N SER A 165 2.84 -12.84 2.23
CA SER A 165 2.90 -12.45 3.65
C SER A 165 3.58 -11.09 3.89
N PRO A 166 4.83 -10.85 3.41
CA PRO A 166 5.46 -9.54 3.56
C PRO A 166 4.68 -8.44 2.83
N TRP A 167 4.08 -8.74 1.68
CA TRP A 167 3.24 -7.79 0.95
C TRP A 167 2.01 -7.34 1.78
N LYS A 168 1.25 -8.28 2.37
CA LYS A 168 0.10 -7.95 3.23
C LYS A 168 0.50 -7.05 4.40
N ARG A 169 1.64 -7.32 5.05
CA ARG A 169 2.17 -6.50 6.14
C ARG A 169 2.41 -5.07 5.70
N TRP A 170 3.00 -4.87 4.52
CA TRP A 170 3.16 -3.54 3.94
C TRP A 170 1.84 -2.89 3.60
N MET A 171 0.90 -3.59 2.98
CA MET A 171 -0.40 -3.01 2.63
C MET A 171 -1.17 -2.53 3.86
N ILE A 172 -1.20 -3.32 4.92
CA ILE A 172 -1.82 -2.92 6.20
C ILE A 172 -1.07 -1.71 6.78
N PHE A 173 0.25 -1.75 6.83
CA PHE A 173 1.06 -0.67 7.37
C PHE A 173 0.88 0.67 6.62
N LEU A 174 0.73 0.61 5.29
CA LEU A 174 0.51 1.77 4.44
C LEU A 174 -0.94 2.29 4.48
N GLY A 175 -1.83 1.65 5.24
CA GLY A 175 -3.25 2.03 5.36
C GLY A 175 -4.11 1.60 4.17
N LEU A 176 -3.68 0.56 3.44
CA LEU A 176 -4.34 0.03 2.23
C LEU A 176 -5.21 -1.19 2.48
N GLY A 177 -5.20 -1.72 3.70
CA GLY A 177 -6.11 -2.80 4.04
C GLY A 177 -6.05 -3.18 5.50
N VAL A 178 -6.91 -4.12 5.83
CA VAL A 178 -7.10 -4.61 7.20
C VAL A 178 -6.99 -6.12 7.23
N SER A 179 -6.58 -6.65 8.38
CA SER A 179 -6.66 -8.08 8.64
C SER A 179 -8.08 -8.41 9.11
N MET A 180 -8.68 -9.46 8.55
CA MET A 180 -10.03 -9.90 8.90
C MET A 180 -9.99 -11.29 9.54
N PRO A 181 -10.96 -11.66 10.40
CA PRO A 181 -10.96 -12.97 11.05
C PRO A 181 -10.98 -14.17 10.09
N ARG A 182 -11.52 -14.02 8.87
CA ARG A 182 -11.64 -15.08 7.85
C ARG A 182 -10.70 -14.93 6.66
N SER A 183 -10.11 -13.75 6.49
CA SER A 183 -9.13 -13.46 5.42
C SER A 183 -7.97 -12.71 6.03
N ASP A 184 -6.75 -13.18 5.78
CA ASP A 184 -5.53 -12.52 6.25
C ASP A 184 -5.42 -11.06 5.79
N PHE A 185 -6.14 -10.67 4.74
CA PHE A 185 -6.12 -9.32 4.18
C PHE A 185 -7.40 -8.99 3.41
N TYR A 186 -7.94 -7.80 3.65
CA TYR A 186 -9.05 -7.21 2.89
C TYR A 186 -8.64 -5.82 2.37
N PRO A 187 -8.83 -5.51 1.07
CA PRO A 187 -8.45 -4.22 0.49
C PRO A 187 -9.38 -3.12 1.03
N TYR A 188 -8.83 -2.26 1.87
CA TYR A 188 -9.56 -1.20 2.58
C TYR A 188 -8.68 0.03 2.75
N PRO A 189 -8.63 0.90 1.73
CA PRO A 189 -7.73 2.05 1.69
C PRO A 189 -8.24 3.28 2.45
N ALA A 190 -9.20 3.17 3.37
CA ALA A 190 -9.81 4.33 4.04
C ALA A 190 -8.79 5.21 4.75
N GLN A 191 -7.90 4.61 5.54
CA GLN A 191 -6.88 5.35 6.28
C GLN A 191 -5.91 6.05 5.35
N ARG A 192 -5.46 5.40 4.26
CA ARG A 192 -4.59 6.06 3.28
C ARG A 192 -5.34 7.17 2.54
N LEU A 193 -6.56 6.91 2.11
CA LEU A 193 -7.38 7.88 1.38
C LEU A 193 -7.59 9.15 2.21
N GLU A 194 -7.92 9.03 3.50
CA GLU A 194 -8.05 10.17 4.41
C GLU A 194 -6.77 11.03 4.45
N ARG A 195 -5.59 10.39 4.54
CA ARG A 195 -4.30 11.10 4.54
C ARG A 195 -4.02 11.81 3.22
N GLU A 196 -4.26 11.16 2.09
CA GLU A 196 -4.03 11.77 0.77
C GLU A 196 -5.03 12.90 0.50
N VAL A 197 -6.28 12.76 0.94
CA VAL A 197 -7.27 13.84 0.90
C VAL A 197 -6.82 15.04 1.74
N ALA A 198 -6.30 14.81 2.95
CA ALA A 198 -5.77 15.89 3.79
C ALA A 198 -4.58 16.61 3.12
N ARG A 199 -3.69 15.88 2.45
CA ARG A 199 -2.58 16.44 1.68
C ARG A 199 -3.03 17.27 0.49
N LEU A 200 -3.94 16.74 -0.33
CA LEU A 200 -4.50 17.45 -1.48
C LEU A 200 -5.09 18.81 -1.07
N ARG A 201 -5.77 18.87 0.07
CA ARG A 201 -6.28 20.14 0.62
C ARG A 201 -5.17 21.12 0.98
N SER A 202 -4.07 20.63 1.56
CA SER A 202 -2.95 21.48 1.99
C SER A 202 -2.12 22.02 0.82
N GLU A 203 -1.98 21.26 -0.26
CA GLU A 203 -1.08 21.58 -1.37
C GLU A 203 -1.74 22.44 -2.46
N GLN A 204 -3.03 22.24 -2.73
CA GLN A 204 -3.64 22.76 -3.96
C GLN A 204 -4.68 23.87 -3.73
N SER A 205 -4.91 24.31 -2.48
CA SER A 205 -5.99 25.28 -2.16
C SER A 205 -7.33 24.88 -2.81
N LEU A 206 -7.60 23.57 -2.84
CA LEU A 206 -8.78 23.01 -3.49
C LEU A 206 -10.05 23.56 -2.84
N PRO A 207 -11.13 23.76 -3.64
CA PRO A 207 -12.42 24.09 -3.07
C PRO A 207 -12.86 23.01 -2.08
N LYS A 208 -13.63 23.43 -1.06
CA LYS A 208 -14.14 22.53 -0.01
C LYS A 208 -14.98 21.38 -0.58
N THR A 209 -15.65 21.64 -1.70
CA THR A 209 -16.47 20.67 -2.42
C THR A 209 -15.89 20.49 -3.81
N LEU A 210 -15.68 19.23 -4.18
CA LEU A 210 -15.14 18.82 -5.48
C LEU A 210 -16.19 18.00 -6.21
N GLU A 211 -16.38 18.28 -7.49
CA GLU A 211 -17.09 17.35 -8.39
C GLU A 211 -16.37 16.00 -8.37
N ILE A 212 -17.13 14.89 -8.40
CA ILE A 212 -16.59 13.55 -8.17
C ILE A 212 -15.51 13.16 -9.18
N GLU A 213 -15.62 13.60 -10.43
CA GLU A 213 -14.62 13.34 -11.47
C GLU A 213 -13.29 14.04 -11.15
N ALA A 214 -13.34 15.28 -10.69
CA ALA A 214 -12.15 16.01 -10.24
C ALA A 214 -11.55 15.39 -8.98
N PHE A 215 -12.38 14.92 -8.05
CA PHE A 215 -11.93 14.20 -6.86
C PHE A 215 -11.20 12.89 -7.22
N ILE A 216 -11.80 12.05 -8.08
CA ILE A 216 -11.18 10.79 -8.53
C ILE A 216 -9.88 11.09 -9.29
N GLY A 217 -9.88 12.09 -10.17
CA GLY A 217 -8.67 12.52 -10.89
C GLY A 217 -7.54 12.94 -9.95
N GLY A 218 -7.82 13.79 -8.97
CA GLY A 218 -6.82 14.24 -7.99
C GLY A 218 -6.28 13.11 -7.10
N ILE A 219 -7.15 12.19 -6.68
CA ILE A 219 -6.73 11.01 -5.92
C ILE A 219 -5.95 10.02 -6.78
N ALA A 220 -6.27 9.86 -8.06
CA ALA A 220 -5.59 8.94 -8.96
C ALA A 220 -4.09 9.24 -9.13
N GLU A 221 -3.69 10.51 -8.99
CA GLU A 221 -2.27 10.92 -9.03
C GLU A 221 -1.50 10.44 -7.80
N ARG A 222 -2.12 10.53 -6.62
CA ARG A 222 -1.53 10.15 -5.32
C ARG A 222 -1.70 8.66 -5.00
N MET A 223 -2.77 8.06 -5.52
CA MET A 223 -3.17 6.67 -5.31
C MET A 223 -3.31 5.96 -6.65
N PRO A 224 -2.20 5.72 -7.37
CA PRO A 224 -2.20 5.23 -8.75
C PRO A 224 -2.80 3.81 -8.92
N TYR A 225 -3.10 3.14 -7.82
CA TYR A 225 -3.66 1.80 -7.72
C TYR A 225 -5.18 1.78 -7.47
N LEU A 226 -5.84 2.95 -7.39
CA LEU A 226 -7.30 3.09 -7.36
C LEU A 226 -7.86 3.60 -8.69
N ASP A 227 -9.18 3.76 -8.78
CA ASP A 227 -9.93 4.24 -9.94
C ASP A 227 -9.24 5.43 -10.64
N GLY A 228 -9.06 5.34 -11.95
CA GLY A 228 -8.38 6.36 -12.77
C GLY A 228 -6.86 6.37 -12.66
N GLY A 229 -6.27 5.68 -11.69
CA GLY A 229 -4.83 5.62 -11.48
C GLY A 229 -4.08 4.76 -12.51
N ARG A 230 -2.82 5.13 -12.79
CA ARG A 230 -1.99 4.47 -13.82
C ARG A 230 -1.81 2.96 -13.62
N LEU A 231 -1.66 2.49 -12.38
CA LEU A 231 -1.49 1.06 -12.06
C LEU A 231 -2.83 0.33 -12.13
N PHE A 232 -3.92 0.98 -11.68
CA PHE A 232 -5.27 0.44 -11.81
C PHE A 232 -5.64 0.20 -13.28
N LEU A 233 -5.45 1.20 -14.13
CA LEU A 233 -5.74 1.10 -15.57
C LEU A 233 -4.91 0.01 -16.25
N ALA A 234 -3.62 -0.11 -15.89
CA ALA A 234 -2.76 -1.18 -16.40
C ALA A 234 -3.24 -2.58 -15.98
N SER A 235 -3.78 -2.73 -14.76
CA SER A 235 -4.39 -4.00 -14.32
C SER A 235 -5.76 -4.26 -14.97
N VAL A 236 -6.57 -3.23 -15.20
CA VAL A 236 -7.85 -3.32 -15.93
C VAL A 236 -7.65 -3.91 -17.32
N GLU A 237 -6.65 -3.41 -18.06
CA GLU A 237 -6.32 -3.90 -19.39
C GLU A 237 -5.95 -5.39 -19.37
N ARG A 238 -5.13 -5.81 -18.41
CA ARG A 238 -4.66 -7.21 -18.29
C ARG A 238 -5.78 -8.17 -17.90
N VAL A 239 -6.63 -7.77 -16.97
CA VAL A 239 -7.79 -8.56 -16.54
C VAL A 239 -8.93 -8.51 -17.57
N ARG A 240 -8.84 -7.60 -18.55
CA ARG A 240 -9.90 -7.30 -19.53
C ARG A 240 -11.22 -6.92 -18.85
N LEU A 241 -11.11 -6.14 -17.76
CA LEU A 241 -12.28 -5.62 -17.06
C LEU A 241 -13.00 -4.61 -17.99
N PRO A 242 -14.32 -4.74 -18.21
CA PRO A 242 -15.07 -3.76 -18.98
C PRO A 242 -14.93 -2.35 -18.37
N PRO A 243 -14.95 -1.29 -19.19
CA PRO A 243 -14.91 0.09 -18.69
C PRO A 243 -15.99 0.33 -17.64
N LEU A 244 -15.62 0.94 -16.52
CA LEU A 244 -16.57 1.23 -15.43
C LEU A 244 -17.59 2.31 -15.83
N GLY A 245 -17.24 3.18 -16.79
CA GLY A 245 -18.05 4.34 -17.14
C GLY A 245 -18.21 5.27 -15.93
N ARG A 246 -19.44 5.71 -15.66
CA ARG A 246 -19.77 6.52 -14.45
C ARG A 246 -20.07 5.62 -13.25
N ARG A 247 -19.19 4.67 -12.96
CA ARG A 247 -19.24 3.84 -11.77
C ARG A 247 -17.91 3.89 -11.05
N VAL A 248 -17.99 3.90 -9.73
CA VAL A 248 -16.83 3.74 -8.86
C VAL A 248 -16.65 2.25 -8.56
N SER A 249 -15.41 1.77 -8.56
CA SER A 249 -15.07 0.38 -8.23
C SER A 249 -15.57 0.01 -6.83
N ARG A 250 -15.76 -1.29 -6.58
CA ARG A 250 -16.22 -1.80 -5.27
C ARG A 250 -15.38 -1.33 -4.09
N VAL A 251 -14.06 -1.38 -4.22
CA VAL A 251 -13.15 -1.02 -3.12
C VAL A 251 -13.26 0.47 -2.79
N LEU A 252 -13.21 1.35 -3.80
CA LEU A 252 -13.33 2.78 -3.57
C LEU A 252 -14.77 3.15 -3.14
N SER A 253 -15.79 2.49 -3.66
CA SER A 253 -17.18 2.71 -3.25
C SER A 253 -17.42 2.43 -1.76
N GLY A 254 -16.94 1.28 -1.27
CA GLY A 254 -17.03 0.94 0.15
C GLY A 254 -16.26 1.94 1.01
N THR A 255 -15.04 2.26 0.59
CA THR A 255 -14.18 3.24 1.29
C THR A 255 -14.84 4.61 1.41
N LEU A 256 -15.44 5.13 0.33
CA LEU A 256 -16.10 6.43 0.34
C LEU A 256 -17.33 6.44 1.26
N ARG A 257 -18.10 5.34 1.30
CA ARG A 257 -19.26 5.21 2.18
C ARG A 257 -18.85 5.16 3.65
N ASP A 258 -17.82 4.39 3.98
CA ASP A 258 -17.36 4.30 5.36
C ASP A 258 -16.82 5.65 5.84
N LEU A 259 -16.03 6.36 5.03
CA LEU A 259 -15.58 7.71 5.36
C LEU A 259 -16.73 8.74 5.45
N HIS A 260 -17.82 8.53 4.70
CA HIS A 260 -19.03 9.33 4.81
C HIS A 260 -19.75 9.10 6.14
N ASP A 261 -19.97 7.84 6.49
CA ASP A 261 -20.67 7.45 7.70
C ASP A 261 -19.87 7.84 8.96
N ASP A 262 -18.54 7.79 8.87
CA ASP A 262 -17.60 8.28 9.88
C ASP A 262 -17.47 9.82 9.93
N LYS A 263 -18.18 10.54 9.05
CA LYS A 263 -18.18 12.01 8.96
C LYS A 263 -16.77 12.59 8.70
N ARG A 264 -15.97 11.87 7.91
CA ARG A 264 -14.65 12.32 7.44
C ARG A 264 -14.77 13.05 6.10
N LEU A 265 -15.77 12.68 5.31
CA LEU A 265 -16.19 13.37 4.10
C LEU A 265 -17.71 13.38 4.02
N VAL A 266 -18.27 14.21 3.15
CA VAL A 266 -19.70 14.20 2.82
C VAL A 266 -19.86 13.85 1.35
N LEU A 267 -20.75 12.90 1.06
CA LEU A 267 -21.08 12.47 -0.29
C LEU A 267 -22.39 13.12 -0.71
N ASP A 268 -22.30 14.06 -1.64
CA ASP A 268 -23.46 14.81 -2.09
C ASP A 268 -24.23 13.99 -3.15
N ALA A 269 -25.34 13.40 -2.72
CA ALA A 269 -26.29 12.68 -3.57
C ALA A 269 -27.42 13.60 -4.02
N ILE A 270 -27.33 14.16 -5.22
CA ILE A 270 -28.46 14.90 -5.82
C ILE A 270 -29.27 13.93 -6.67
N GLY A 271 -30.51 13.66 -6.26
CA GLY A 271 -31.48 12.95 -7.09
C GLY A 271 -31.77 13.75 -8.35
N ASP A 272 -31.62 13.11 -9.52
CA ASP A 272 -31.86 13.64 -10.88
C ASP A 272 -30.76 14.49 -11.56
N ALA A 273 -29.52 14.50 -11.08
CA ALA A 273 -28.42 15.11 -11.84
C ALA A 273 -27.93 14.19 -12.99
N LYS A 274 -27.77 14.74 -14.21
CA LYS A 274 -27.26 14.02 -15.40
C LYS A 274 -25.78 13.59 -15.31
N GLU A 275 -25.07 13.98 -14.26
CA GLU A 275 -23.61 13.84 -14.10
C GLU A 275 -23.24 13.18 -12.76
N THR A 276 -23.93 12.10 -12.42
CA THR A 276 -23.62 11.32 -11.21
C THR A 276 -22.77 10.09 -11.50
N TYR A 277 -21.94 9.71 -10.54
CA TYR A 277 -21.27 8.41 -10.48
C TYR A 277 -22.04 7.47 -9.56
N ALA A 278 -22.25 6.24 -10.00
CA ALA A 278 -22.88 5.19 -9.21
C ALA A 278 -21.83 4.50 -8.31
N LEU A 279 -22.15 4.33 -7.03
CA LEU A 279 -21.37 3.59 -6.07
C LEU A 279 -21.77 2.11 -6.07
N THR A 280 -20.80 1.21 -6.17
CA THR A 280 -21.03 -0.24 -6.20
C THR A 280 -21.19 -0.81 -4.77
N GLN A 281 -21.82 -1.99 -4.63
CA GLN A 281 -22.15 -2.74 -3.39
C GLN A 281 -23.49 -2.38 -2.70
N GLU A 282 -23.87 -3.24 -1.73
CA GLU A 282 -25.06 -3.38 -0.85
C GLU A 282 -25.94 -2.14 -0.58
N PRO A 283 -27.20 -2.31 -0.10
CA PRO A 283 -28.13 -1.20 0.09
C PRO A 283 -27.60 -0.17 1.10
N HIS A 284 -26.98 0.88 0.58
CA HIS A 284 -26.58 2.08 1.30
C HIS A 284 -27.51 3.24 0.91
N PRO A 285 -27.79 4.21 1.82
CA PRO A 285 -28.60 5.39 1.50
C PRO A 285 -28.01 6.22 0.34
N VAL A 286 -26.68 6.35 0.30
CA VAL A 286 -25.94 7.03 -0.77
C VAL A 286 -25.61 6.03 -1.88
N ARG A 287 -26.34 6.12 -3.00
CA ARG A 287 -26.17 5.25 -4.19
C ARG A 287 -25.45 5.92 -5.35
N ASN A 288 -25.72 7.20 -5.55
CA ASN A 288 -25.15 8.01 -6.60
C ASN A 288 -24.55 9.26 -5.97
N ILE A 289 -23.40 9.69 -6.48
CA ILE A 289 -22.69 10.86 -5.98
C ILE A 289 -22.38 11.80 -7.14
N LYS A 290 -22.49 13.09 -6.89
CA LYS A 290 -22.08 14.14 -7.82
C LYS A 290 -20.83 14.85 -7.33
N ALA A 291 -20.76 15.10 -6.03
CA ALA A 291 -19.64 15.80 -5.42
C ALA A 291 -19.24 15.14 -4.11
N VAL A 292 -17.99 15.42 -3.71
CA VAL A 292 -17.43 15.07 -2.42
C VAL A 292 -17.08 16.36 -1.71
N THR A 293 -17.66 16.56 -0.54
CA THR A 293 -17.32 17.67 0.34
C THR A 293 -16.33 17.18 1.39
N LEU A 294 -15.17 17.83 1.46
CA LEU A 294 -14.11 17.47 2.38
C LEU A 294 -14.37 18.14 3.73
N GLU A 295 -14.77 17.37 4.74
CA GLU A 295 -14.94 17.92 6.09
C GLU A 295 -13.56 18.14 6.73
N GLY A 296 -13.36 19.32 7.32
CA GLY A 296 -12.15 19.57 8.11
C GLY A 296 -12.38 19.02 9.50
N GLN A 297 -11.68 17.95 9.89
CA GLN A 297 -11.42 17.77 11.32
C GLN A 297 -10.42 18.84 11.75
N ALA A 298 -10.95 19.98 12.18
CA ALA A 298 -10.29 20.82 13.16
C ALA A 298 -10.53 20.20 14.55
N ASN A 299 -9.84 19.11 14.87
CA ASN A 299 -9.64 18.65 16.25
C ASN A 299 -8.11 18.70 16.44
N ASN A 300 -7.50 19.67 17.12
CA ASN A 300 -7.68 20.06 18.52
C ASN A 300 -7.80 18.85 19.45
N VAL A 301 -6.74 18.05 19.55
CA VAL A 301 -6.08 17.65 20.82
C VAL A 301 -4.58 17.50 20.56
#